data_AF-A0A2I0PTU2-F1
#
_entry.id   AF-A0A2I0PTU2-F1
#
_cell.length_a   1.000
_cell.length_b   1.000
_cell.length_c   1.000
_cell.angle_alpha   90.00
_cell.angle_beta   90.00
_cell.angle_gamma   90.00
#
_symmetry.space_group_name_H-M   'P 1'
#
loop_
_entity.id
_entity.type
_entity.pdbx_description
1 polymer ?
#
loop_
_entity_poly.entity_id
_entity_poly.type
_entity_poly.pdbx_seq_one_letter_code
_entity_poly.pdbx_strand_id
1 'polypeptide(L)'
;MAMKKIQTVCGYSCSGCDHHKKECPGCEATKGKPFWTAYVGIDQCQIYACCTTERKLPHCGKCPELMCERFNRIRDTPGITEEQATECLAAMEQELHARR
;
A
#
# COMPACT_ATOMS: atom_id res chain seq x y z
N MET A 1 1.97 -25.88 4.56
CA MET A 1 1.35 -25.15 3.44
C MET A 1 1.70 -23.68 3.64
N ALA A 2 2.50 -23.06 2.76
CA ALA A 2 2.84 -21.65 2.90
C ALA A 2 1.57 -20.80 2.73
N MET A 3 1.25 -19.97 3.72
CA MET A 3 0.07 -19.11 3.69
C MET A 3 0.20 -18.14 2.51
N LYS A 4 -0.79 -18.14 1.60
CA LYS A 4 -0.75 -17.34 0.36
C LYS A 4 -0.70 -15.85 0.73
N LYS A 5 0.43 -15.19 0.46
CA LYS A 5 0.64 -13.78 0.82
C LYS A 5 -0.27 -12.89 -0.04
N ILE A 6 -1.11 -12.08 0.59
CA ILE A 6 -1.97 -11.10 -0.06
C ILE A 6 -1.15 -9.84 -0.30
N GLN A 7 -0.61 -9.77 -1.51
CA GLN A 7 0.29 -8.72 -1.98
C GLN A 7 -0.50 -7.54 -2.54
N THR A 8 -0.27 -6.33 -2.00
CA THR A 8 -0.87 -5.10 -2.54
C THR A 8 0.10 -4.36 -3.44
N VAL A 9 -0.40 -3.57 -4.40
CA VAL A 9 0.45 -2.83 -5.35
C VAL A 9 1.49 -1.92 -4.72
N CYS A 10 1.25 -1.42 -3.50
CA CYS A 10 2.13 -0.49 -2.80
C CYS A 10 3.19 -1.15 -1.89
N GLY A 11 3.27 -2.48 -1.84
CA GLY A 11 4.26 -3.19 -1.01
C GLY A 11 3.74 -3.64 0.36
N TYR A 12 2.57 -3.14 0.77
CA TYR A 12 1.91 -3.64 1.98
C TYR A 12 1.37 -5.06 1.78
N SER A 13 1.35 -5.85 2.85
CA SER A 13 0.84 -7.23 2.84
C SER A 13 -0.39 -7.36 3.73
N CYS A 14 -1.55 -7.59 3.12
CA CYS A 14 -2.81 -7.79 3.86
C CYS A 14 -2.89 -9.18 4.53
N SER A 15 -1.91 -10.06 4.32
CA SER A 15 -1.87 -11.43 4.85
C SER A 15 -1.96 -11.52 6.37
N GLY A 16 -1.45 -10.50 7.07
CA GLY A 16 -1.48 -10.40 8.54
C GLY A 16 -2.29 -9.20 9.02
N CYS A 17 -3.15 -8.63 8.18
CA CYS A 17 -3.94 -7.45 8.54
C CYS A 17 -5.26 -7.88 9.20
N ASP A 18 -5.48 -7.46 10.46
CA ASP A 18 -6.69 -7.80 11.23
C ASP A 18 -7.99 -7.29 10.64
N HIS A 19 -7.92 -6.23 9.82
CA HIS A 19 -9.06 -5.62 9.14
C HIS A 19 -9.43 -6.34 7.84
N HIS A 20 -8.50 -7.12 7.27
CA HIS A 20 -8.73 -7.82 6.01
C HIS A 20 -9.78 -8.92 6.19
N LYS A 21 -10.81 -8.95 5.33
CA LYS A 21 -12.02 -9.80 5.42
C LYS A 21 -13.01 -9.45 6.55
N LYS A 22 -12.76 -8.39 7.33
CA LYS A 22 -13.75 -7.81 8.24
C LYS A 22 -14.32 -6.55 7.60
N GLU A 23 -13.75 -5.40 7.95
CA GLU A 23 -14.12 -4.09 7.43
C GLU A 23 -13.41 -3.73 6.10
N CYS A 24 -12.34 -4.43 5.76
CA CYS A 24 -11.57 -4.18 4.54
C CYS A 24 -11.63 -5.40 3.60
N PRO A 25 -12.39 -5.34 2.49
CA PRO A 25 -12.44 -6.41 1.50
C PRO A 25 -11.20 -6.45 0.58
N GLY A 26 -10.24 -5.52 0.79
CA GLY A 26 -8.99 -5.45 0.05
C GLY A 26 -9.02 -4.42 -1.08
N CYS A 27 -7.83 -3.94 -1.46
CA CYS A 27 -7.68 -2.86 -2.43
C CYS A 27 -8.26 -3.18 -3.81
N GLU A 28 -8.22 -4.43 -4.27
CA GLU A 28 -8.78 -4.80 -5.56
C GLU A 28 -10.32 -4.76 -5.54
N ALA A 29 -10.94 -5.31 -4.48
CA ALA A 29 -12.39 -5.30 -4.32
C ALA A 29 -12.94 -3.89 -4.15
N THR A 30 -12.21 -3.01 -3.45
CA THR A 30 -12.61 -1.61 -3.27
C THR A 30 -12.12 -0.69 -4.39
N LYS A 31 -11.42 -1.21 -5.41
CA LYS A 31 -10.77 -0.41 -6.47
C LYS A 31 -9.91 0.74 -5.88
N GLY A 32 -9.13 0.45 -4.85
CA GLY A 32 -8.26 1.43 -4.19
C GLY A 32 -8.96 2.31 -3.17
N LYS A 33 -10.15 1.93 -2.68
CA LYS A 33 -10.88 2.63 -1.61
C LYS A 33 -10.94 1.82 -0.30
N PRO A 34 -9.80 1.43 0.30
CA PRO A 34 -9.81 0.72 1.58
C PRO A 34 -10.41 1.58 2.70
N PHE A 35 -10.82 0.95 3.81
CA PHE A 35 -11.56 1.60 4.90
C PHE A 35 -10.94 2.94 5.37
N TRP A 36 -9.60 3.03 5.42
CA TRP A 36 -8.88 4.21 5.89
C TRP A 36 -9.01 5.45 4.98
N THR A 37 -9.38 5.31 3.70
CA THR A 37 -9.47 6.47 2.79
C THR A 37 -10.51 7.49 3.26
N ALA A 38 -11.61 7.01 3.84
CA ALA A 38 -12.63 7.85 4.45
C ALA A 38 -12.12 8.63 5.67
N TYR A 39 -11.22 8.05 6.47
CA TYR A 39 -10.68 8.70 7.67
C TYR A 39 -9.69 9.81 7.34
N VAL A 40 -8.94 9.67 6.25
CA VAL A 40 -7.98 10.69 5.78
C VAL A 40 -8.60 11.66 4.78
N GLY A 41 -9.90 11.55 4.50
CA GLY A 41 -10.63 12.47 3.62
C GLY A 41 -10.25 12.37 2.13
N ILE A 42 -9.76 11.20 1.66
CA ILE A 42 -9.49 10.97 0.24
C ILE A 42 -10.50 10.00 -0.37
N ASP A 43 -10.89 10.21 -1.62
CA ASP A 43 -11.84 9.31 -2.30
C ASP A 43 -11.19 7.98 -2.72
N GLN A 44 -9.92 8.01 -3.13
CA GLN A 44 -9.20 6.85 -3.62
C GLN A 44 -7.71 6.94 -3.27
N CYS A 45 -7.10 5.79 -2.96
CA CYS A 45 -5.67 5.64 -2.77
C CYS A 45 -4.92 6.03 -4.05
N GLN A 46 -4.17 7.13 -3.99
CA GLN A 46 -3.40 7.66 -5.13
C GLN A 46 -2.31 6.69 -5.61
N ILE A 47 -1.69 5.91 -4.72
CA ILE A 47 -0.70 4.89 -5.11
C ILE A 47 -1.37 3.79 -5.95
N TYR A 48 -2.56 3.35 -5.52
CA TYR A 48 -3.32 2.34 -6.25
C TYR A 48 -3.73 2.86 -7.62
N ALA A 49 -4.38 4.02 -7.67
CA ALA A 49 -4.82 4.65 -8.92
C ALA A 49 -3.64 4.85 -9.90
N CYS A 50 -2.51 5.34 -9.41
CA CYS A 50 -1.32 5.54 -10.23
C CYS A 50 -0.76 4.22 -10.76
N CYS A 51 -0.61 3.21 -9.91
CA CYS A 51 -0.09 1.91 -10.31
C CYS A 51 -1.00 1.20 -11.31
N THR A 52 -2.31 1.12 -11.04
CA THR A 52 -3.24 0.30 -11.82
C THR A 52 -3.78 1.02 -13.05
N THR A 53 -4.06 2.32 -12.95
CA THR A 53 -4.79 3.07 -13.99
C THR A 53 -3.84 3.89 -14.85
N GLU A 54 -2.94 4.66 -14.23
CA GLU A 54 -2.05 5.57 -14.95
C GLU A 54 -0.86 4.81 -15.58
N ARG A 55 -0.07 4.12 -14.75
CA ARG A 55 1.14 3.40 -15.17
C ARG A 55 0.88 1.96 -15.63
N LYS A 56 -0.27 1.39 -15.24
CA LYS A 56 -0.69 0.01 -15.57
C LYS A 56 0.39 -1.02 -15.24
N LEU A 57 1.01 -0.86 -14.07
CA LEU A 57 2.03 -1.76 -13.53
C LEU A 57 1.39 -2.79 -12.59
N PRO A 58 1.97 -4.00 -12.47
CA PRO A 58 1.46 -5.01 -11.54
C PRO A 58 1.66 -4.60 -10.08
N HIS A 59 2.72 -3.84 -9.78
CA HIS A 59 3.00 -3.24 -8.48
C HIS A 59 4.01 -2.11 -8.63
N CYS A 60 4.10 -1.25 -7.61
CA CYS A 60 5.01 -0.10 -7.58
C CYS A 60 6.48 -0.49 -7.67
N GLY A 61 6.84 -1.74 -7.32
CA GLY A 61 8.22 -2.25 -7.45
C GLY A 61 8.74 -2.34 -8.89
N LYS A 62 7.86 -2.25 -9.90
CA LYS A 62 8.25 -2.11 -11.31
C LYS A 62 8.34 -0.66 -11.77
N CYS A 63 8.03 0.30 -10.89
CA CYS A 63 8.09 1.72 -11.21
C CYS A 63 9.55 2.20 -11.04
N PRO A 64 10.11 2.94 -12.03
CA PRO A 64 11.43 3.54 -11.88
C PRO A 64 11.46 4.64 -10.81
N GLU A 65 10.31 5.21 -10.46
CA GLU A 65 10.11 6.21 -9.41
C GLU A 65 9.55 5.56 -8.13
N LEU A 66 10.04 4.36 -7.79
CA LEU A 66 9.67 3.72 -6.53
C LEU A 66 10.02 4.63 -5.35
N MET A 67 9.20 4.57 -4.29
CA MET A 67 9.26 5.51 -3.15
C MET A 67 9.04 6.98 -3.55
N CYS A 68 8.19 7.22 -4.56
CA CYS A 68 7.72 8.58 -4.90
C CYS A 68 6.94 9.25 -3.76
N GLU A 69 6.66 10.55 -3.92
CA GLU A 69 5.92 11.39 -2.96
C GLU A 69 4.60 10.80 -2.45
N ARG A 70 3.91 9.95 -3.22
CA ARG A 70 2.64 9.33 -2.81
C ARG A 70 2.79 8.43 -1.58
N PHE A 71 4.01 7.97 -1.28
CA PHE A 71 4.33 7.21 -0.07
C PHE A 71 4.48 8.10 1.18
N ASN A 72 4.64 9.43 1.02
CA ASN A 72 4.73 10.38 2.15
C ASN A 72 3.51 10.34 3.05
N ARG A 73 2.35 9.88 2.56
CA ARG A 73 1.16 9.64 3.39
C ARG A 73 1.41 8.81 4.66
N ILE A 74 2.42 7.94 4.65
CA ILE A 74 2.80 7.13 5.82
C ILE A 74 3.40 8.03 6.91
N ARG A 75 4.20 9.02 6.51
CA ARG A 75 4.73 10.07 7.38
C ARG A 75 3.62 11.01 7.86
N ASP A 76 2.65 11.28 6.99
CA ASP A 76 1.50 12.14 7.32
C ASP A 76 0.43 11.44 8.19
N THR A 77 0.61 10.16 8.50
CA THR A 77 -0.35 9.39 9.31
C THR A 77 -0.26 9.83 10.78
N PRO A 78 -1.35 10.34 11.39
CA PRO A 78 -1.31 10.79 12.78
C PRO A 78 -0.89 9.68 13.74
N GLY A 79 0.06 9.99 14.64
CA GLY A 79 0.54 9.05 15.65
C GLY A 79 1.69 8.13 15.19
N ILE A 80 2.18 8.29 13.96
CA ILE A 80 3.41 7.66 13.47
C ILE A 80 4.58 8.64 13.67
N THR A 81 5.70 8.17 14.22
CA THR A 81 6.95 8.94 14.29
C THR A 81 7.74 8.86 12.97
N GLU A 82 8.70 9.77 12.77
CA GLU A 82 9.57 9.73 11.59
C GLU A 82 10.36 8.42 11.48
N GLU A 83 10.81 7.88 12.61
CA GLU A 83 11.49 6.58 12.68
C GLU A 83 10.57 5.45 12.22
N GLN A 84 9.37 5.36 12.78
CA GLN A 84 8.37 4.35 12.40
C GLN A 84 7.96 4.45 10.93
N ALA A 85 7.80 5.67 10.42
CA ALA A 85 7.51 5.89 9.01
C ALA A 85 8.66 5.41 8.13
N THR A 86 9.91 5.70 8.51
CA THR A 86 11.10 5.26 7.77
C THR A 86 11.24 3.75 7.75
N GLU A 87 11.04 3.09 8.90
CA GLU A 87 11.03 1.62 8.98
C GLU A 87 9.92 1.00 8.13
N CYS A 88 8.71 1.59 8.17
CA CYS A 88 7.58 1.12 7.39
C CYS A 88 7.85 1.25 5.88
N LEU A 89 8.36 2.40 5.44
CA LEU A 89 8.71 2.64 4.03
C LEU A 89 9.83 1.73 3.55
N ALA A 90 10.87 1.54 4.37
CA ALA A 90 11.97 0.61 4.06
C ALA A 90 11.45 -0.83 3.92
N ALA A 91 10.58 -1.30 4.82
CA ALA A 91 9.98 -2.62 4.73
C ALA A 91 9.12 -2.77 3.45
N MET A 92 8.35 -1.74 3.08
CA MET A 92 7.56 -1.73 1.85
C MET A 92 8.43 -1.77 0.59
N GLU A 93 9.52 -1.01 0.56
CA GLU A 93 10.49 -0.99 -0.54
C GLU A 93 11.17 -2.35 -0.73
N GLN A 94 11.72 -2.92 0.35
CA GLN A 94 12.36 -4.24 0.32
C GLN A 94 11.39 -5.32 -0.18
N GLU A 95 10.14 -5.26 0.26
CA GLU A 95 9.13 -6.21 -0.19
C GLU A 95 8.84 -6.03 -1.68
N LEU A 96 8.70 -4.79 -2.17
CA LEU A 96 8.46 -4.50 -3.58
C LEU A 96 9.62 -4.92 -4.48
N HIS A 97 10.86 -4.79 -4.02
CA HIS A 97 12.06 -5.28 -4.72
C HIS A 97 12.13 -6.81 -4.74
N ALA A 98 11.66 -7.47 -3.69
CA ALA A 98 11.63 -8.93 -3.63
C ALA A 98 10.58 -9.54 -4.58
N ARG A 99 9.61 -8.75 -5.06
CA ARG A 99 8.62 -9.20 -6.06
C ARG A 99 9.23 -9.19 -7.46
N ARG A 100 9.36 -10.38 -8.05
CA ARG A 100 9.80 -10.57 -9.44
C ARG A 100 8.70 -10.28 -10.44
#